data_AF-A0A950W6Q3-F1
#
_entry.id   AF-A0A950W6Q3-F1
#
_cell.length_a   1.000
_cell.length_b   1.000
_cell.length_c   1.000
_cell.angle_alpha   90.00
_cell.angle_beta   90.00
_cell.angle_gamma   90.00
#
_symmetry.space_group_name_H-M   'P 1'
#
loop_
_entity.id
_entity.type
_entity.pdbx_description
1 polymer ?
#
loop_
_entity_poly.entity_id
_entity_poly.type
_entity_poly.pdbx_seq_one_letter_code
_entity_poly.pdbx_strand_id
1 'polypeptide(L)'
;RFARDLERSQVQKNWSVPDPVGEWDAEYPTALTTSRSELTIKDREAENPQSEEEFIVLEEFSFKAQKDADEKGQVSKIAEWLANKALPQYGMGPNSSYWQEKLKKSLVILPNDDFRDFMLYSTEVITRIGIERKTKIVKEGALWTEEHLPTDTLLYVPIYATNSRKNGHALKGEQVLQKVSTLNSKPGSYLQLGGDETVGRGIVRTRWGNTQPLQGAQAGSNSNPTTTTRGEGES
;
A
#
# COMPACT_ATOMS: atom_id res chain seq x y z
N ARG A 1 10.38 3.29 5.99
CA ARG A 1 9.48 2.68 7.01
C ARG A 1 9.08 1.24 6.64
N PHE A 2 8.47 1.03 5.48
CA PHE A 2 8.04 -0.30 5.01
C PHE A 2 9.14 -1.38 5.12
N ALA A 3 10.34 -1.11 4.61
CA ALA A 3 11.50 -2.02 4.70
C ALA A 3 11.80 -2.50 6.13
N ARG A 4 11.82 -1.56 7.10
CA ARG A 4 12.04 -1.87 8.53
C ARG A 4 10.92 -2.75 9.09
N ASP A 5 9.68 -2.48 8.70
CA ASP A 5 8.53 -3.25 9.20
C ASP A 5 8.52 -4.68 8.58
N LEU A 6 8.99 -4.84 7.33
CA LEU A 6 9.25 -6.16 6.74
C LEU A 6 10.32 -6.94 7.52
N GLU A 7 11.45 -6.31 7.84
CA GLU A 7 12.52 -6.92 8.65
C GLU A 7 12.00 -7.38 10.02
N ARG A 8 11.23 -6.53 10.71
CA ARG A 8 10.60 -6.88 12.00
C ARG A 8 9.63 -8.05 11.91
N SER A 9 8.97 -8.21 10.76
CA SER A 9 8.07 -9.32 10.46
C SER A 9 8.77 -10.57 9.91
N GLN A 10 10.11 -10.57 9.84
CA GLN A 10 10.93 -11.65 9.30
C GLN A 10 10.60 -11.99 7.83
N VAL A 11 10.03 -11.04 7.09
CA VAL A 11 9.75 -11.21 5.67
C VAL A 11 10.99 -10.81 4.89
N GLN A 12 11.59 -11.79 4.21
CA GLN A 12 12.78 -11.55 3.39
C GLN A 12 12.44 -10.70 2.17
N LYS A 13 13.30 -9.71 1.92
CA LYS A 13 13.35 -8.92 0.68
C LYS A 13 14.73 -9.09 0.05
N ASN A 14 14.78 -9.22 -1.26
CA ASN A 14 16.01 -9.36 -2.05
C ASN A 14 16.25 -8.12 -2.95
N TRP A 15 15.64 -7.00 -2.58
CA TRP A 15 15.68 -5.73 -3.32
C TRP A 15 15.96 -4.54 -2.40
N SER A 16 16.49 -3.49 -3.00
CA SER A 16 16.60 -2.14 -2.47
C SER A 16 15.91 -1.18 -3.43
N VAL A 17 15.36 -0.07 -2.92
CA VAL A 17 14.87 1.00 -3.81
C VAL A 17 16.11 1.60 -4.48
N PRO A 18 16.22 1.53 -5.83
CA PRO A 18 17.35 2.10 -6.54
C PRO A 18 17.25 3.63 -6.61
N ASP A 19 18.40 4.29 -6.65
CA ASP A 19 18.50 5.69 -7.04
C ASP A 19 18.66 5.80 -8.57
N PRO A 20 18.18 6.89 -9.20
CA PRO A 20 18.44 7.14 -10.61
C PRO A 20 19.94 7.29 -10.89
N VAL A 21 20.36 6.86 -12.08
CA VAL A 21 21.75 6.95 -12.55
C VAL A 21 21.83 8.02 -13.62
N GLY A 22 22.74 8.97 -13.45
CA GLY A 22 22.94 10.08 -14.38
C GLY A 22 22.96 11.42 -13.66
N GLU A 23 23.09 12.49 -14.44
CA GLU A 23 22.97 13.85 -13.92
C GLU A 23 21.51 14.19 -13.65
N TRP A 24 21.29 15.07 -12.67
CA TRP A 24 19.96 15.58 -12.39
C TRP A 24 19.50 16.50 -13.52
N ASP A 25 18.32 16.22 -14.04
CA ASP A 25 17.64 17.01 -15.06
C ASP A 25 16.35 17.57 -14.45
N ALA A 26 16.25 18.90 -14.42
CA ALA A 26 15.11 19.62 -13.87
C ALA A 26 13.92 19.67 -14.84
N GLU A 27 14.16 19.52 -16.14
CA GLU A 27 13.14 19.55 -17.18
C GLU A 27 12.54 18.15 -17.37
N TYR A 28 13.39 17.11 -17.37
CA TYR A 28 13.00 15.72 -17.51
C TYR A 28 13.54 14.85 -16.37
N PRO A 29 12.92 14.91 -15.18
CA PRO A 29 13.33 14.06 -14.07
C PRO A 29 13.28 12.57 -14.43
N THR A 30 14.16 11.77 -13.83
CA THR A 30 14.28 10.35 -14.15
C THR A 30 13.24 9.51 -13.41
N ALA A 31 12.50 8.70 -14.16
CA ALA A 31 11.61 7.66 -13.64
C ALA A 31 12.19 6.27 -13.91
N LEU A 32 12.28 5.45 -12.85
CA LEU A 32 12.85 4.10 -12.95
C LEU A 32 11.76 3.07 -13.24
N THR A 33 12.01 2.15 -14.16
CA THR A 33 11.01 1.14 -14.59
C THR A 33 11.53 -0.28 -14.65
N THR A 34 10.61 -1.24 -14.66
CA THR A 34 10.94 -2.65 -14.84
C THR A 34 11.46 -2.93 -16.24
N SER A 35 12.26 -4.00 -16.38
CA SER A 35 12.75 -4.47 -17.69
C SER A 35 11.63 -4.89 -18.64
N ARG A 36 10.44 -5.17 -18.10
CA ARG A 36 9.22 -5.49 -18.85
C ARG A 36 8.25 -4.32 -18.98
N SER A 37 8.69 -3.10 -18.68
CA SER A 37 7.83 -1.92 -18.72
C SER A 37 7.20 -1.75 -20.11
N GLU A 38 5.88 -1.59 -20.13
CA GLU A 38 5.06 -1.27 -21.31
C GLU A 38 4.60 0.20 -21.30
N LEU A 39 5.10 1.00 -20.35
CA LEU A 39 4.74 2.41 -20.18
C LEU A 39 5.70 3.37 -20.89
N THR A 40 6.79 2.85 -21.45
CA THR A 40 7.82 3.68 -22.06
C THR A 40 7.51 3.97 -23.53
N ILE A 41 7.75 5.21 -23.95
CA ILE A 41 7.59 5.68 -25.31
C ILE A 41 8.93 6.20 -25.83
N LYS A 42 9.29 5.84 -27.06
CA LYS A 42 10.47 6.42 -27.71
C LYS A 42 10.14 7.83 -28.18
N ASP A 43 11.08 8.75 -28.01
CA ASP A 43 10.98 10.06 -28.64
C ASP A 43 11.11 9.89 -30.16
N ARG A 44 10.01 10.17 -30.88
CA ARG A 44 9.93 10.05 -32.34
C ARG A 44 10.36 11.32 -33.05
N GLU A 45 10.48 12.44 -32.33
CA GLU A 45 10.86 13.74 -32.86
C GLU A 45 12.26 14.18 -32.40
N ALA A 46 12.98 13.30 -31.68
CA ALA A 46 14.34 13.54 -31.24
C ALA A 46 15.20 14.11 -32.37
N GLU A 47 15.85 15.26 -32.12
CA GLU A 47 16.78 15.90 -33.06
C GLU A 47 17.88 14.93 -33.54
N ASN A 48 18.18 13.91 -32.72
CA ASN A 48 19.01 12.78 -33.07
C ASN A 48 18.18 11.51 -33.30
N PRO A 49 18.02 11.04 -34.56
CA PRO A 49 17.31 9.80 -34.89
C PRO A 49 17.93 8.51 -34.32
N GLN A 50 19.14 8.58 -33.77
CA GLN A 50 19.81 7.47 -33.06
C GLN A 50 19.60 7.52 -31.54
N SER A 51 18.83 8.48 -31.03
CA SER A 51 18.42 8.52 -29.64
C SER A 51 17.66 7.24 -29.27
N GLU A 52 18.22 6.46 -28.35
CA GLU A 52 17.53 5.34 -27.69
C GLU A 52 16.84 5.81 -26.40
N GLU A 53 16.65 7.13 -26.24
CA GLU A 53 15.97 7.66 -25.06
C GLU A 53 14.49 7.32 -25.09
N GLU A 54 14.03 6.80 -23.97
CA GLU A 54 12.63 6.50 -23.73
C GLU A 54 12.11 7.44 -22.65
N PHE A 55 10.84 7.78 -22.75
CA PHE A 55 10.13 8.64 -21.81
C PHE A 55 8.91 7.93 -21.24
N ILE A 56 8.42 8.41 -20.11
CA ILE A 56 7.12 8.03 -19.53
C ILE A 56 6.35 9.32 -19.33
N VAL A 57 5.09 9.31 -19.74
CA VAL A 57 4.17 10.42 -19.48
C VAL A 57 3.20 9.96 -18.40
N LEU A 58 3.21 10.67 -17.27
CA LEU A 58 2.29 10.47 -16.15
C LEU A 58 1.47 11.75 -15.99
N GLU A 59 0.18 11.67 -16.28
CA GLU A 59 -0.71 12.83 -16.40
C GLU A 59 -0.15 13.84 -17.43
N GLU A 60 0.27 15.03 -16.97
CA GLU A 60 0.89 16.08 -17.78
C GLU A 60 2.43 16.11 -17.68
N PHE A 61 3.03 15.27 -16.84
CA PHE A 61 4.46 15.28 -16.57
C PHE A 61 5.20 14.24 -17.41
N SER A 62 6.32 14.67 -18.00
CA SER A 62 7.21 13.81 -18.78
C SER A 62 8.47 13.48 -17.98
N PHE A 63 8.80 12.20 -17.94
CA PHE A 63 9.98 11.68 -17.24
C PHE A 63 10.90 10.95 -18.20
N LYS A 64 12.20 11.11 -18.04
CA LYS A 64 13.17 10.25 -18.72
C LYS A 64 13.10 8.84 -18.13
N ALA A 65 12.84 7.84 -18.96
CA ALA A 65 12.71 6.46 -18.52
C ALA A 65 14.08 5.81 -18.37
N GLN A 66 14.41 5.37 -17.16
CA GLN A 66 15.56 4.50 -16.91
C GLN A 66 15.07 3.08 -16.59
N LYS A 67 15.17 2.22 -17.60
CA LYS A 67 14.68 0.85 -17.54
C LYS A 67 15.73 -0.09 -16.94
N ASP A 68 15.30 -1.01 -16.09
CA ASP A 68 16.15 -2.13 -15.69
C ASP A 68 16.62 -2.92 -16.93
N ALA A 69 17.89 -3.31 -16.95
CA ALA A 69 18.46 -4.08 -18.07
C ALA A 69 17.85 -5.48 -18.22
N ASP A 70 17.48 -6.12 -17.11
CA ASP A 70 16.90 -7.46 -17.07
C ASP A 70 15.99 -7.65 -15.84
N GLU A 71 15.43 -8.85 -15.67
CA GLU A 71 14.56 -9.19 -14.53
C GLU A 71 15.30 -9.21 -13.18
N LYS A 72 16.64 -9.14 -13.16
CA LYS A 72 17.46 -9.05 -11.95
C LYS A 72 17.68 -7.60 -11.51
N GLY A 73 17.24 -6.62 -12.29
CA GLY A 73 17.20 -5.22 -11.92
C GLY A 73 16.34 -4.98 -10.66
N GLN A 74 16.61 -3.88 -9.96
CA GLN A 74 16.01 -3.64 -8.65
C GLN A 74 14.52 -3.34 -8.75
N VAL A 75 14.08 -2.58 -9.75
CA VAL A 75 12.66 -2.23 -9.96
C VAL A 75 11.87 -3.50 -10.28
N SER A 76 12.42 -4.36 -11.13
CA SER A 76 11.84 -5.64 -11.54
C SER A 76 11.70 -6.60 -10.36
N LYS A 77 12.71 -6.67 -9.49
CA LYS A 77 12.64 -7.44 -8.22
C LYS A 77 11.58 -6.90 -7.26
N ILE A 78 11.44 -5.58 -7.16
CA ILE A 78 10.39 -4.95 -6.34
C ILE A 78 9.01 -5.35 -6.88
N ALA A 79 8.80 -5.22 -8.20
CA ALA A 79 7.53 -5.54 -8.85
C ALA A 79 7.16 -7.01 -8.66
N GLU A 80 8.10 -7.93 -8.87
CA GLU A 80 7.91 -9.37 -8.66
C GLU A 80 7.58 -9.68 -7.19
N TRP A 81 8.29 -9.05 -6.25
CA TRP A 81 8.05 -9.26 -4.84
C TRP A 81 6.66 -8.75 -4.43
N LEU A 82 6.25 -7.55 -4.85
CA LEU A 82 4.94 -6.99 -4.54
C LEU A 82 3.81 -7.84 -5.16
N ALA A 83 3.96 -8.27 -6.41
CA ALA A 83 2.98 -9.12 -7.09
C ALA A 83 2.74 -10.43 -6.32
N ASN A 84 3.81 -11.03 -5.82
CA ASN A 84 3.76 -12.33 -5.14
C ASN A 84 3.47 -12.23 -3.64
N LYS A 85 3.81 -11.13 -2.97
CA LYS A 85 3.77 -10.99 -1.50
C LYS A 85 2.77 -9.97 -0.98
N ALA A 86 2.44 -8.94 -1.75
CA ALA A 86 1.53 -7.87 -1.31
C ALA A 86 0.11 -8.04 -1.86
N LEU A 87 -0.04 -8.44 -3.13
CA LEU A 87 -1.38 -8.54 -3.76
C LEU A 87 -2.15 -9.79 -3.28
N PRO A 88 -3.49 -9.72 -3.11
CA PRO A 88 -4.33 -10.88 -2.80
C PRO A 88 -4.15 -12.03 -3.80
N GLN A 89 -4.00 -13.25 -3.31
CA GLN A 89 -3.70 -14.44 -4.14
C GLN A 89 -4.94 -15.35 -4.38
N TYR A 90 -6.01 -15.14 -3.62
CA TYR A 90 -7.22 -15.97 -3.65
C TYR A 90 -8.44 -15.12 -4.00
N GLY A 91 -9.46 -15.71 -4.63
CA GLY A 91 -10.74 -15.05 -4.87
C GLY A 91 -10.72 -13.94 -5.93
N MET A 92 -9.66 -13.86 -6.72
CA MET A 92 -9.73 -13.26 -8.05
C MET A 92 -10.12 -14.41 -8.98
N GLY A 93 -11.11 -14.23 -9.86
CA GLY A 93 -11.48 -15.24 -10.85
C GLY A 93 -10.33 -15.46 -11.87
N PRO A 94 -10.59 -15.67 -13.16
CA PRO A 94 -9.51 -15.79 -14.16
C PRO A 94 -8.53 -14.60 -14.20
N ASN A 95 -8.84 -13.48 -13.53
CA ASN A 95 -8.05 -12.27 -13.43
C ASN A 95 -7.10 -12.20 -12.22
N SER A 96 -6.87 -13.28 -11.46
CA SER A 96 -5.86 -13.30 -10.37
C SER A 96 -4.45 -12.92 -10.86
N SER A 97 -4.17 -13.30 -12.10
CA SER A 97 -2.94 -13.00 -12.82
C SER A 97 -2.87 -11.57 -13.35
N TYR A 98 -4.01 -10.88 -13.56
CA TYR A 98 -4.01 -9.56 -14.22
C TYR A 98 -3.22 -8.54 -13.40
N TRP A 99 -3.56 -8.35 -12.12
CA TRP A 99 -2.89 -7.35 -11.29
C TRP A 99 -1.43 -7.67 -11.02
N GLN A 100 -1.11 -8.96 -10.93
CA GLN A 100 0.27 -9.42 -10.76
C GLN A 100 1.11 -9.10 -11.99
N GLU A 101 0.60 -9.41 -13.19
CA GLU A 101 1.30 -9.11 -14.44
C GLU A 101 1.31 -7.61 -14.74
N LYS A 102 0.22 -6.90 -14.45
CA LYS A 102 0.14 -5.44 -14.61
C LYS A 102 1.20 -4.76 -13.76
N LEU A 103 1.36 -5.16 -12.50
CA LEU A 103 2.38 -4.60 -11.63
C LEU A 103 3.80 -4.84 -12.16
N LYS A 104 4.09 -6.06 -12.67
CA LYS A 104 5.40 -6.40 -13.26
C LYS A 104 5.74 -5.57 -14.50
N LYS A 105 4.73 -5.10 -15.23
CA LYS A 105 4.87 -4.35 -16.50
C LYS A 105 4.65 -2.84 -16.37
N SER A 106 4.19 -2.37 -15.21
CA SER A 106 3.74 -0.98 -15.04
C SER A 106 4.19 -0.35 -13.73
N LEU A 107 5.08 -1.01 -12.95
CA LEU A 107 5.70 -0.36 -11.80
C LEU A 107 6.68 0.72 -12.27
N VAL A 108 6.47 1.94 -11.78
CA VAL A 108 7.35 3.10 -11.94
C VAL A 108 7.79 3.56 -10.56
N ILE A 109 9.07 3.87 -10.38
CA ILE A 109 9.60 4.51 -9.18
C ILE A 109 10.00 5.93 -9.56
N LEU A 110 9.42 6.89 -8.85
CA LEU A 110 9.66 8.32 -9.03
C LEU A 110 10.56 8.87 -7.93
N PRO A 111 11.22 10.03 -8.15
CA PRO A 111 11.83 10.80 -7.08
C PRO A 111 10.79 11.17 -6.01
N ASN A 112 11.26 11.43 -4.79
CA ASN A 112 10.37 11.62 -3.64
C ASN A 112 9.45 12.83 -3.78
N ASP A 113 9.93 13.93 -4.37
CA ASP A 113 9.14 15.15 -4.54
C ASP A 113 8.03 14.95 -5.58
N ASP A 114 8.35 14.34 -6.74
CA ASP A 114 7.35 13.99 -7.75
C ASP A 114 6.30 13.03 -7.18
N PHE A 115 6.74 11.96 -6.49
CA PHE A 115 5.83 11.02 -5.85
C PHE A 115 4.92 11.72 -4.83
N ARG A 116 5.46 12.62 -4.01
CA ARG A 116 4.66 13.42 -3.06
C ARG A 116 3.58 14.22 -3.79
N ASP A 117 3.94 14.88 -4.88
CA ASP A 117 3.03 15.77 -5.60
C ASP A 117 1.89 14.97 -6.26
N PHE A 118 2.17 13.80 -6.85
CA PHE A 118 1.12 12.86 -7.30
C PHE A 118 0.20 12.41 -6.15
N MET A 119 0.75 12.11 -4.97
CA MET A 119 -0.06 11.70 -3.82
C MET A 119 -0.94 12.82 -3.24
N LEU A 120 -0.60 14.09 -3.48
CA LEU A 120 -1.37 15.25 -3.01
C LEU A 120 -2.41 15.71 -4.02
N TYR A 121 -2.13 15.57 -5.32
CA TYR A 121 -2.95 16.21 -6.36
C TYR A 121 -3.67 15.24 -7.29
N SER A 122 -3.30 13.95 -7.32
CA SER A 122 -3.93 12.95 -8.19
C SER A 122 -5.02 12.11 -7.50
N THR A 123 -5.60 12.64 -6.43
CA THR A 123 -6.76 12.04 -5.75
C THR A 123 -8.07 12.36 -6.47
N GLU A 124 -9.07 11.50 -6.32
CA GLU A 124 -10.40 11.74 -6.90
C GLU A 124 -11.15 12.80 -6.11
N VAL A 125 -11.27 14.03 -6.65
CA VAL A 125 -12.06 15.11 -6.05
C VAL A 125 -13.43 15.21 -6.72
N ILE A 126 -14.49 14.93 -5.97
CA ILE A 126 -15.87 14.85 -6.49
C ILE A 126 -16.74 15.90 -5.82
N THR A 127 -17.40 16.73 -6.62
CA THR A 127 -18.41 17.67 -6.13
C THR A 127 -19.78 17.02 -6.12
N ARG A 128 -20.49 17.09 -4.98
CA ARG A 128 -21.81 16.49 -4.79
C ARG A 128 -22.84 17.53 -4.41
N ILE A 129 -24.09 17.25 -4.80
CA ILE A 129 -25.24 18.10 -4.53
C ILE A 129 -26.41 17.30 -3.96
N GLY A 130 -27.15 17.94 -3.06
CA GLY A 130 -28.47 17.48 -2.63
C GLY A 130 -29.56 18.13 -3.48
N ILE A 131 -30.32 17.36 -4.24
CA ILE A 131 -31.43 17.88 -5.07
C ILE A 131 -32.74 17.88 -4.30
N GLU A 132 -33.51 18.97 -4.39
CA GLU A 132 -34.89 19.02 -3.93
C GLU A 132 -35.81 18.30 -4.92
N ARG A 133 -36.50 17.25 -4.46
CA ARG A 133 -37.25 16.34 -5.34
C ARG A 133 -38.37 17.01 -6.12
N LYS A 134 -39.00 18.05 -5.56
CA LYS A 134 -40.14 18.76 -6.14
C LYS A 134 -39.72 19.72 -7.26
N THR A 135 -38.74 20.59 -6.97
CA THR A 135 -38.29 21.64 -7.88
C THR A 135 -37.21 21.17 -8.86
N LYS A 136 -36.54 20.04 -8.55
CA LYS A 136 -35.35 19.55 -9.27
C LYS A 136 -34.16 20.50 -9.24
N ILE A 137 -34.14 21.41 -8.27
CA ILE A 137 -33.06 22.37 -8.04
C ILE A 137 -32.21 21.89 -6.86
N VAL A 138 -30.95 22.33 -6.79
CA VAL A 138 -30.07 22.11 -5.64
C VAL A 138 -30.69 22.72 -4.38
N LYS A 139 -30.71 21.94 -3.29
CA LYS A 139 -31.11 22.45 -1.99
C LYS A 139 -30.09 23.45 -1.49
N GLU A 140 -30.58 24.54 -0.90
CA GLU A 140 -29.72 25.51 -0.24
C GLU A 140 -28.81 24.83 0.80
N GLY A 141 -27.51 25.14 0.75
CA GLY A 141 -26.50 24.55 1.64
C GLY A 141 -26.11 23.09 1.35
N ALA A 142 -26.65 22.45 0.30
CA ALA A 142 -26.36 21.06 -0.03
C ALA A 142 -25.42 20.94 -1.24
N LEU A 143 -24.32 21.68 -1.24
CA LEU A 143 -23.20 21.58 -2.19
C LEU A 143 -21.92 21.37 -1.39
N TRP A 144 -21.19 20.30 -1.68
CA TRP A 144 -19.92 20.00 -1.00
C TRP A 144 -18.98 19.22 -1.93
N THR A 145 -17.73 19.12 -1.51
CA THR A 145 -16.69 18.37 -2.22
C THR A 145 -16.17 17.26 -1.32
N GLU A 146 -15.93 16.10 -1.90
CA GLU A 146 -15.33 14.93 -1.25
C GLU A 146 -14.03 14.57 -1.98
N GLU A 147 -13.02 14.16 -1.23
CA GLU A 147 -11.77 13.64 -1.76
C GLU A 147 -11.70 12.14 -1.47
N HIS A 148 -11.39 11.34 -2.49
CA HIS A 148 -11.33 9.88 -2.41
C HIS A 148 -9.96 9.39 -2.85
N LEU A 149 -9.44 8.39 -2.13
CA LEU A 149 -8.26 7.65 -2.56
C LEU A 149 -8.58 6.91 -3.87
N PRO A 150 -7.75 7.02 -4.92
CA PRO A 150 -8.01 6.36 -6.18
C PRO A 150 -8.18 4.85 -6.05
N THR A 151 -9.00 4.30 -6.95
CA THR A 151 -9.11 2.85 -7.12
C THR A 151 -7.73 2.27 -7.47
N ASP A 152 -7.50 1.00 -7.11
CA ASP A 152 -6.24 0.29 -7.36
C ASP A 152 -5.03 0.75 -6.52
N THR A 153 -5.28 1.50 -5.44
CA THR A 153 -4.25 1.84 -4.45
C THR A 153 -3.89 0.66 -3.55
N LEU A 154 -2.58 0.39 -3.42
CA LEU A 154 -2.03 -0.60 -2.49
C LEU A 154 -1.60 0.06 -1.17
N LEU A 155 -2.30 -0.25 -0.08
CA LEU A 155 -1.93 0.17 1.27
C LEU A 155 -1.35 -1.00 2.08
N TYR A 156 -0.51 -0.69 3.07
CA TYR A 156 -0.03 -1.67 4.05
C TYR A 156 -0.23 -1.16 5.48
N VAL A 157 -0.54 -2.07 6.40
CA VAL A 157 -0.69 -1.77 7.82
C VAL A 157 0.00 -2.86 8.64
N PRO A 158 1.02 -2.53 9.46
CA PRO A 158 1.58 -3.48 10.42
C PRO A 158 0.61 -3.65 11.60
N ILE A 159 0.29 -4.90 11.95
CA ILE A 159 -0.62 -5.23 13.06
C ILE A 159 0.19 -5.96 14.14
N TYR A 160 0.07 -5.48 15.37
CA TYR A 160 0.75 -6.03 16.54
C TYR A 160 -0.28 -6.51 17.56
N ALA A 161 -0.01 -7.61 18.24
CA ALA A 161 -0.84 -8.09 19.33
C ALA A 161 0.00 -8.48 20.54
N THR A 162 -0.53 -8.19 21.73
CA THR A 162 0.01 -8.68 23.00
C THR A 162 -0.86 -9.80 23.55
N ASN A 163 -0.38 -10.47 24.59
CA ASN A 163 -1.20 -11.43 25.32
C ASN A 163 -2.49 -10.76 25.84
N SER A 164 -3.58 -11.54 25.83
CA SER A 164 -4.88 -11.12 26.34
C SER A 164 -4.77 -10.73 27.82
N ARG A 165 -5.37 -9.58 28.15
CA ARG A 165 -5.47 -9.07 29.52
C ARG A 165 -6.79 -9.46 30.20
N LYS A 166 -7.66 -10.20 29.50
CA LYS A 166 -8.97 -10.59 30.02
C LYS A 166 -8.82 -11.81 30.94
N ASN A 167 -9.21 -11.64 32.21
CA ASN A 167 -9.25 -12.74 33.18
C ASN A 167 -10.07 -13.92 32.64
N GLY A 168 -9.55 -15.14 32.80
CA GLY A 168 -10.17 -16.37 32.28
C GLY A 168 -9.97 -16.62 30.78
N HIS A 169 -9.29 -15.74 30.04
CA HIS A 169 -9.02 -15.92 28.61
C HIS A 169 -7.56 -15.62 28.27
N ALA A 170 -6.67 -16.61 28.50
CA ALA A 170 -5.24 -16.49 28.26
C ALA A 170 -4.85 -16.75 26.79
N LEU A 171 -5.29 -15.90 25.86
CA LEU A 171 -4.78 -15.94 24.48
C LEU A 171 -3.40 -15.28 24.40
N LYS A 172 -2.43 -15.97 23.80
CA LYS A 172 -1.14 -15.37 23.42
C LYS A 172 -1.35 -14.39 22.26
N GLY A 173 -0.51 -13.36 22.17
CA GLY A 173 -0.59 -12.36 21.08
C GLY A 173 -0.59 -13.00 19.68
N GLU A 174 0.21 -14.05 19.48
CA GLU A 174 0.22 -14.83 18.24
C GLU A 174 -1.16 -15.45 17.92
N GLN A 175 -1.82 -16.02 18.92
CA GLN A 175 -3.16 -16.62 18.76
C GLN A 175 -4.23 -15.55 18.47
N VAL A 176 -4.04 -14.32 18.96
CA VAL A 176 -4.90 -13.19 18.60
C VAL A 176 -4.72 -12.83 17.13
N LEU A 177 -3.48 -12.71 16.65
CA LEU A 177 -3.19 -12.42 15.23
C LEU A 177 -3.70 -13.52 14.30
N GLN A 178 -3.55 -14.80 14.67
CA GLN A 178 -4.09 -15.93 13.92
C GLN A 178 -5.62 -15.87 13.83
N LYS A 179 -6.32 -15.43 14.89
CA LYS A 179 -7.77 -15.24 14.83
C LYS A 179 -8.14 -14.07 13.93
N VAL A 180 -7.45 -12.93 14.05
CA VAL A 180 -7.73 -11.75 13.25
C VAL A 180 -7.49 -12.01 11.75
N SER A 181 -6.43 -12.73 11.40
CA SER A 181 -6.11 -13.04 10.00
C SER A 181 -7.15 -13.95 9.33
N THR A 182 -7.99 -14.64 10.10
CA THR A 182 -9.08 -15.46 9.57
C THR A 182 -10.40 -14.71 9.37
N LEU A 183 -10.54 -13.47 9.88
CA LEU A 183 -11.80 -12.72 9.80
C LEU A 183 -12.19 -12.31 8.37
N ASN A 184 -11.24 -12.27 7.44
CA ASN A 184 -11.47 -11.92 6.04
C ASN A 184 -10.69 -12.81 5.06
N SER A 185 -10.45 -14.07 5.42
CA SER A 185 -9.60 -15.00 4.65
C SER A 185 -10.33 -15.87 3.65
N LYS A 186 -11.68 -15.80 3.57
CA LYS A 186 -12.43 -16.58 2.59
C LYS A 186 -12.23 -16.01 1.18
N PRO A 187 -12.16 -16.85 0.13
CA PRO A 187 -12.13 -16.37 -1.25
C PRO A 187 -13.33 -15.46 -1.54
N GLY A 188 -13.08 -14.28 -2.09
CA GLY A 188 -14.12 -13.30 -2.40
C GLY A 188 -14.58 -12.44 -1.22
N SER A 189 -13.90 -12.50 -0.07
CA SER A 189 -14.15 -11.59 1.03
C SER A 189 -13.56 -10.20 0.79
N TYR A 190 -14.34 -9.17 1.15
CA TYR A 190 -13.98 -7.76 1.06
C TYR A 190 -14.19 -7.11 2.41
N LEU A 191 -13.40 -6.08 2.72
CA LEU A 191 -13.66 -5.21 3.86
C LEU A 191 -14.22 -3.89 3.36
N GLN A 192 -15.13 -3.32 4.14
CA GLN A 192 -15.56 -1.94 3.99
C GLN A 192 -14.71 -1.07 4.91
N LEU A 193 -14.04 -0.07 4.34
CA LEU A 193 -13.26 0.92 5.07
C LEU A 193 -13.74 2.33 4.74
N GLY A 194 -13.87 3.17 5.77
CA GLY A 194 -14.30 4.57 5.60
C GLY A 194 -15.82 4.75 5.53
N GLY A 195 -16.24 5.94 5.11
CA GLY A 195 -17.64 6.31 4.90
C GLY A 195 -18.18 5.90 3.53
N ASP A 196 -19.32 6.46 3.14
CA ASP A 196 -19.89 6.32 1.79
C ASP A 196 -20.14 4.88 1.30
N GLU A 197 -20.31 3.94 2.23
CA GLU A 197 -20.66 2.54 1.93
C GLU A 197 -21.92 2.44 1.06
N THR A 198 -22.94 3.26 1.36
CA THR A 198 -24.22 3.26 0.66
C THR A 198 -24.12 3.69 -0.80
N VAL A 199 -23.00 4.28 -1.21
CA VAL A 199 -22.72 4.65 -2.60
C VAL A 199 -21.55 3.86 -3.19
N GLY A 200 -21.17 2.75 -2.54
CA GLY A 200 -20.21 1.77 -3.07
C GLY A 200 -18.74 2.18 -2.95
N ARG A 201 -18.40 3.14 -2.10
CA ARG A 201 -17.01 3.53 -1.83
C ARG A 201 -16.43 2.70 -0.70
N GLY A 202 -15.10 2.59 -0.63
CA GLY A 202 -14.41 1.98 0.52
C GLY A 202 -14.29 0.46 0.53
N ILE A 203 -14.69 -0.22 -0.54
CA ILE A 203 -14.59 -1.68 -0.65
C ILE A 203 -13.14 -2.06 -0.99
N VAL A 204 -12.48 -2.80 -0.10
CA VAL A 204 -11.08 -3.22 -0.25
C VAL A 204 -10.91 -4.73 -0.20
N ARG A 205 -9.89 -5.22 -0.89
CA ARG A 205 -9.39 -6.59 -0.74
C ARG A 205 -8.18 -6.58 0.20
N THR A 206 -8.12 -7.56 1.10
CA THR A 206 -7.02 -7.69 2.04
C THR A 206 -6.17 -8.92 1.78
N ARG A 207 -4.88 -8.79 2.02
CA ARG A 207 -3.97 -9.92 2.18
C ARG A 207 -3.30 -9.85 3.54
N TRP A 208 -3.34 -10.96 4.25
CA TRP A 208 -2.64 -11.11 5.52
C TRP A 208 -1.21 -11.61 5.26
N GLY A 209 -0.24 -10.94 5.88
CA GLY A 209 1.12 -11.45 5.97
C GLY A 209 1.23 -12.60 6.97
N ASN A 210 2.41 -13.22 7.05
CA ASN A 210 2.67 -14.25 8.04
C ASN A 210 2.63 -13.66 9.45
N THR A 211 2.04 -14.39 10.39
CA THR A 211 2.12 -14.06 11.82
C THR A 211 3.45 -14.56 12.36
N GLN A 212 4.24 -13.68 12.97
CA GLN A 212 5.53 -14.03 13.57
C GLN A 212 5.72 -13.28 14.90
N PRO A 213 6.42 -13.87 15.89
CA PRO A 213 6.90 -13.12 17.04
C PRO A 213 7.83 -11.97 16.63
N LEU A 214 7.72 -10.82 17.31
CA LEU A 214 8.62 -9.70 17.05
C LEU A 214 10.05 -10.01 17.51
N GLN A 215 11.04 -9.76 16.65
CA GLN A 215 12.44 -9.79 17.05
C GLN A 215 12.73 -8.68 18.08
N GLY A 216 13.42 -9.04 19.18
CA GLY A 216 13.82 -8.10 20.22
C GLY A 216 12.73 -7.75 21.26
N ALA A 217 11.50 -8.27 21.12
CA ALA A 217 10.49 -8.17 22.16
C ALA A 217 10.68 -9.27 23.21
N GLN A 218 11.74 -9.17 24.03
CA GLN A 218 11.74 -9.93 25.27
C GLN A 218 10.63 -9.37 26.16
N ALA A 219 9.63 -10.21 26.45
CA ALA A 219 8.72 -9.93 27.54
C ALA A 219 9.58 -9.83 28.81
N GLY A 220 9.76 -8.62 29.33
CA GLY A 220 10.31 -8.43 30.66
C GLY A 220 9.50 -9.31 31.60
N SER A 221 10.14 -10.31 32.20
CA SER A 221 9.58 -11.07 33.29
C SER A 221 9.42 -10.12 34.46
N ASN A 222 8.27 -9.44 34.56
CA ASN A 222 7.88 -8.82 35.81
C ASN A 222 7.44 -9.94 36.76
N SER A 223 8.42 -10.62 37.35
CA SER A 223 8.26 -11.35 38.60
C SER A 223 8.27 -10.35 39.75
N ASN A 224 7.25 -9.49 39.83
CA ASN A 224 6.94 -8.79 41.06
C ASN A 224 5.62 -9.37 41.60
N PRO A 225 5.67 -10.23 42.62
CA PRO A 225 4.48 -10.53 43.39
C PRO A 225 4.16 -9.28 44.19
N THR A 226 3.15 -8.51 43.77
CA THR A 226 2.55 -7.50 44.64
C THR A 226 1.78 -8.23 45.72
N THR A 227 2.46 -8.59 46.80
CA THR A 227 1.84 -9.03 48.04
C THR A 227 1.03 -7.86 48.58
N THR A 228 -0.29 -7.89 48.39
CA THR A 228 -1.20 -7.01 49.13
C THR A 228 -1.38 -7.63 50.51
N THR A 229 -0.53 -7.26 51.46
CA THR A 229 -0.80 -7.46 52.88
C THR A 229 -1.93 -6.51 53.28
N ARG A 230 -3.12 -7.09 53.45
CA ARG A 230 -4.27 -6.44 54.08
C ARG A 230 -3.93 -6.33 55.57
N GLY A 231 -3.47 -5.16 55.99
CA GLY A 231 -3.32 -4.83 57.41
C GLY A 231 -4.70 -4.71 58.04
N GLU A 232 -5.04 -5.65 58.91
CA GLU A 232 -6.04 -5.46 59.96
C GLU A 232 -5.51 -4.36 60.89
N GLY A 233 -6.33 -3.33 61.12
CA GLY A 233 -6.10 -2.29 62.10
C GLY A 233 -7.42 -2.04 62.80
N GLU A 234 -7.55 -2.62 63.99
CA GLU A 234 -8.59 -2.30 64.97
C GLU A 234 -8.48 -0.84 65.40
N SER A 235 -9.63 -0.16 65.43
CA SER A 235 -10.02 0.85 66.43
C SER A 235 -11.50 1.17 66.27
#